data_AF-A0A8H4BM41-F1
#
_entry.id   AF-A0A8H4BM41-F1
#
_cell.length_a   1.000
_cell.length_b   1.000
_cell.length_c   1.000
_cell.angle_alpha   90.00
_cell.angle_beta   90.00
_cell.angle_gamma   90.00
#
_symmetry.space_group_name_H-M   'P 1'
#
loop_
_entity.id
_entity.type
_entity.pdbx_description
1 polymer ?
#
loop_
_entity_poly.entity_id
_entity_poly.type
_entity_poly.pdbx_seq_one_letter_code
_entity_poly.pdbx_strand_id
1 'polypeptide(L)'
;KFKQDISVIYHPEAFVGKEDLIFRALALHFIRQGKFELCDEFMDEAQMPIDDELRSTVEHLKAEFEQMYTVLNQLDKENDLTSAIKWTEEHHEGLRKLGSSLEFNLHRMKFIQLLLAGDALGAINYGRTHFHHFGEKNYPEIKRLMTASLYINDISTSRYADLCSPSNWSEIKQEFQRDFCSLLKMSSESPLYTSVYVGTTALPVIMKLFTIMASKRAEWSAQDELPVEIPLDEELRYHSVFACPVSKEQATDENPPMMMPCGHVICKESLTRLSRNSRAAARFKCPYCPSESSIDQAVQVYF
;
A
#
# COMPACT_ATOMS: atom_id res chain seq x y z
N LYS A 1 13.89 2.45 30.86
CA LYS A 1 13.54 3.73 31.53
C LYS A 1 13.83 4.86 30.56
N PHE A 2 12.82 5.63 30.15
CA PHE A 2 13.03 6.80 29.29
C PHE A 2 13.87 7.85 30.03
N LYS A 3 14.75 8.55 29.30
CA LYS A 3 15.63 9.60 29.88
C LYS A 3 14.86 10.87 30.26
N GLN A 4 13.65 11.03 29.75
CA GLN A 4 12.78 12.18 29.98
C GLN A 4 11.43 11.68 30.49
N ASP A 5 10.80 12.48 31.35
CA ASP A 5 9.49 12.18 31.91
C ASP A 5 8.40 12.38 30.86
N ILE A 6 7.83 11.26 30.39
CA ILE A 6 6.77 11.24 29.39
C ILE A 6 5.37 11.45 30.00
N SER A 7 5.25 11.51 31.33
CA SER A 7 3.95 11.70 32.00
C SER A 7 3.32 13.06 31.68
N VAL A 8 4.13 14.05 31.29
CA VAL A 8 3.69 15.42 30.96
C VAL A 8 2.82 15.47 29.71
N ILE A 9 2.92 14.46 28.84
CA ILE A 9 2.18 14.33 27.57
C ILE A 9 1.27 13.11 27.56
N TYR A 10 1.13 12.45 28.71
CA TYR A 10 0.32 11.25 28.87
C TYR A 10 -1.14 11.66 29.11
N HIS A 11 -2.02 11.22 28.21
CA HIS A 11 -3.47 11.39 28.34
C HIS A 11 -4.11 10.03 28.65
N PRO A 12 -4.22 9.64 29.94
CA PRO A 12 -4.75 8.33 30.34
C PRO A 12 -6.17 8.07 29.84
N GLU A 13 -6.97 9.12 29.65
CA GLU A 13 -8.35 9.02 29.20
C GLU A 13 -8.49 8.72 27.70
N ALA A 14 -7.41 8.82 26.91
CA ALA A 14 -7.47 8.68 25.45
C ALA A 14 -8.04 7.32 24.99
N PHE A 15 -7.85 6.29 25.80
CA PHE A 15 -8.23 4.90 25.52
C PHE A 15 -9.34 4.36 26.43
N VAL A 16 -9.85 5.16 27.37
CA VAL A 16 -10.94 4.72 28.25
C VAL A 16 -12.17 4.38 27.41
N GLY A 17 -12.71 3.18 27.59
CA GLY A 17 -13.85 2.66 26.82
C GLY A 17 -13.53 2.23 25.38
N LYS A 18 -12.23 2.14 25.01
CA LYS A 18 -11.77 1.70 23.68
C LYS A 18 -10.89 0.44 23.73
N GLU A 19 -10.97 -0.31 24.83
CA GLU A 19 -10.14 -1.49 25.08
C GLU A 19 -10.32 -2.54 23.97
N ASP A 20 -11.55 -2.77 23.52
CA ASP A 20 -11.87 -3.69 22.42
C ASP A 20 -11.15 -3.33 21.11
N LEU A 21 -11.01 -2.03 20.81
CA LEU A 21 -10.30 -1.58 19.61
C LEU A 21 -8.80 -1.84 19.71
N ILE A 22 -8.21 -1.67 20.90
CA ILE A 22 -6.79 -1.96 21.14
C ILE A 22 -6.54 -3.46 21.01
N PHE A 23 -7.37 -4.27 21.64
CA PHE A 23 -7.22 -5.72 21.60
C PHE A 23 -7.40 -6.27 20.18
N ARG A 24 -8.38 -5.75 19.42
CA ARG A 24 -8.53 -6.07 18.00
C ARG A 24 -7.29 -5.67 17.20
N ALA A 25 -6.74 -4.48 17.43
CA ALA A 25 -5.52 -4.04 16.74
C ALA A 25 -4.31 -4.94 17.06
N LEU A 26 -4.19 -5.42 18.30
CA LEU A 26 -3.14 -6.36 18.73
C LEU A 26 -3.31 -7.73 18.08
N ALA A 27 -4.51 -8.32 18.14
CA ALA A 27 -4.79 -9.60 17.52
C ALA A 27 -4.49 -9.58 16.01
N LEU A 28 -5.01 -8.58 15.30
CA LEU A 28 -4.72 -8.39 13.87
C LEU A 28 -3.22 -8.19 13.61
N HIS A 29 -2.51 -7.48 14.49
CA HIS A 29 -1.07 -7.33 14.36
C HIS A 29 -0.32 -8.66 14.50
N PHE A 30 -0.71 -9.52 15.44
CA PHE A 30 -0.09 -10.84 15.61
C PHE A 30 -0.32 -11.75 14.41
N ILE A 31 -1.54 -11.80 13.88
CA ILE A 31 -1.87 -12.55 12.66
C ILE A 31 -1.00 -12.08 11.48
N ARG A 32 -0.90 -10.75 11.30
CA ARG A 32 -0.09 -10.14 10.23
C ARG A 32 1.40 -10.41 10.35
N GLN A 33 1.89 -10.71 11.55
CA GLN A 33 3.28 -11.06 11.82
C GLN A 33 3.52 -12.58 11.80
N GLY A 34 2.49 -13.38 11.49
CA GLY A 34 2.56 -14.84 11.49
C GLY A 34 2.64 -15.45 12.88
N LYS A 35 2.34 -14.68 13.93
CA LYS A 35 2.37 -15.11 15.34
C LYS A 35 0.98 -15.63 15.75
N PHE A 36 0.54 -16.70 15.11
CA PHE A 36 -0.81 -17.24 15.28
C PHE A 36 -1.07 -17.78 16.69
N GLU A 37 -0.13 -18.54 17.25
CA GLU A 37 -0.23 -19.09 18.61
C GLU A 37 -0.32 -17.97 19.67
N LEU A 38 0.50 -16.92 19.53
CA LEU A 38 0.46 -15.75 20.41
C LEU A 38 -0.88 -15.02 20.31
N CYS A 39 -1.50 -14.99 19.14
CA CYS A 39 -2.83 -14.42 18.97
C CYS A 39 -3.87 -15.22 19.76
N ASP A 40 -3.79 -16.54 19.74
CA ASP A 40 -4.73 -17.41 20.45
C ASP A 40 -4.58 -17.27 21.97
N GLU A 41 -3.35 -17.37 22.47
CA GLU A 41 -3.04 -17.17 23.89
C GLU A 41 -3.50 -15.79 24.38
N PHE A 42 -3.24 -14.74 23.60
CA PHE A 42 -3.68 -13.38 23.92
C PHE A 42 -5.21 -13.26 24.01
N MET A 43 -5.94 -13.86 23.05
CA MET A 43 -7.41 -13.82 23.05
C MET A 43 -8.00 -14.55 24.26
N ASP A 44 -7.41 -15.69 24.65
CA ASP A 44 -7.85 -16.47 25.80
C ASP A 44 -7.56 -15.75 27.12
N GLU A 45 -6.38 -15.16 27.28
CA GLU A 45 -5.97 -14.46 28.51
C GLU A 45 -6.66 -13.11 28.70
N ALA A 46 -6.84 -12.35 27.61
CA ALA A 46 -7.46 -11.03 27.68
C ALA A 46 -8.95 -11.06 28.06
N GLN A 47 -9.57 -12.26 28.09
CA GLN A 47 -11.00 -12.46 28.33
C GLN A 47 -11.85 -11.49 27.52
N MET A 48 -11.42 -11.22 26.29
CA MET A 48 -12.10 -10.28 25.43
C MET A 48 -13.58 -10.67 25.37
N PRO A 49 -14.52 -9.71 25.38
CA PRO A 49 -15.88 -9.97 24.97
C PRO A 49 -15.86 -10.25 23.46
N ILE A 50 -15.42 -11.46 23.11
CA ILE A 50 -15.38 -11.93 21.74
C ILE A 50 -16.83 -12.18 21.36
N ASP A 51 -17.39 -11.27 20.57
CA ASP A 51 -18.58 -11.62 19.81
C ASP A 51 -18.22 -12.68 18.77
N ASP A 52 -19.19 -13.51 18.39
CA ASP A 52 -18.97 -14.59 17.42
C ASP A 52 -18.44 -14.07 16.06
N GLU A 53 -18.69 -12.78 15.78
CA GLU A 53 -18.24 -12.08 14.56
C GLU A 53 -16.73 -11.77 14.58
N LEU A 54 -16.16 -11.28 15.69
CA LEU A 54 -14.73 -11.04 15.79
C LEU A 54 -13.95 -12.36 15.76
N ARG A 55 -14.47 -13.41 16.42
CA ARG A 55 -13.83 -14.73 16.40
C ARG A 55 -13.72 -15.28 15.00
N SER A 56 -14.84 -15.30 14.28
CA SER A 56 -14.89 -15.81 12.90
C SER A 56 -14.01 -14.97 11.97
N THR A 57 -13.95 -13.65 12.16
CA THR A 57 -13.04 -12.78 11.41
C THR A 57 -11.58 -13.12 11.67
N VAL A 58 -11.18 -13.32 12.94
CA VAL A 58 -9.81 -13.70 13.30
C VAL A 58 -9.45 -15.07 12.73
N GLU A 59 -10.31 -16.08 12.89
CA GLU A 59 -10.07 -17.42 12.35
C GLU A 59 -9.93 -17.42 10.83
N HIS A 60 -10.80 -16.68 10.12
CA HIS A 60 -10.68 -16.52 8.68
C HIS A 60 -9.35 -15.85 8.29
N LEU A 61 -8.99 -14.74 8.95
CA LEU A 61 -7.73 -14.05 8.65
C LEU A 61 -6.50 -14.91 8.98
N LYS A 62 -6.54 -15.73 10.03
CA LYS A 62 -5.46 -16.69 10.31
C LYS A 62 -5.25 -17.64 9.14
N ALA A 63 -6.32 -18.25 8.63
CA ALA A 63 -6.24 -19.17 7.49
C ALA A 63 -5.67 -18.49 6.24
N GLU A 64 -6.11 -17.26 5.94
CA GLU A 64 -5.58 -16.48 4.81
C GLU A 64 -4.08 -16.18 4.99
N PHE A 65 -3.66 -15.70 6.16
CA PHE A 65 -2.25 -15.38 6.42
C PHE A 65 -1.36 -16.63 6.49
N GLU A 66 -1.87 -17.77 6.95
CA GLU A 66 -1.16 -19.06 6.88
C GLU A 66 -0.86 -19.45 5.43
N GLN A 67 -1.82 -19.26 4.51
CA GLN A 67 -1.60 -19.48 3.08
C GLN A 67 -0.51 -18.52 2.55
N MET A 68 -0.58 -17.24 2.91
CA MET A 68 0.43 -16.25 2.51
C MET A 68 1.83 -16.66 2.98
N TYR A 69 2.01 -17.00 4.25
CA TYR A 69 3.30 -17.42 4.79
C TYR A 69 3.80 -18.73 4.18
N THR A 70 2.90 -19.65 3.81
CA THR A 70 3.27 -20.86 3.08
C THR A 70 3.89 -20.51 1.73
N VAL A 71 3.27 -19.62 0.97
CA VAL A 71 3.81 -19.13 -0.32
C VAL A 71 5.14 -18.40 -0.12
N LEU A 72 5.22 -17.49 0.87
CA LEU A 72 6.45 -16.75 1.16
C LEU A 72 7.61 -17.67 1.58
N ASN A 73 7.33 -18.72 2.35
CA ASN A 73 8.34 -19.69 2.75
C ASN A 73 8.88 -20.50 1.56
N GLN A 74 8.02 -20.88 0.60
CA GLN A 74 8.43 -21.56 -0.63
C GLN A 74 9.27 -20.66 -1.53
N LEU A 75 8.91 -19.37 -1.63
CA LEU A 75 9.71 -18.38 -2.33
C LEU A 75 11.11 -18.22 -1.71
N ASP A 76 11.20 -18.20 -0.37
CA ASP A 76 12.45 -17.92 0.34
C ASP A 76 13.39 -19.12 0.43
N LYS A 77 12.86 -20.30 0.73
CA LYS A 77 13.68 -21.51 0.99
C LYS A 77 13.93 -22.33 -0.26
N GLU A 78 12.94 -22.44 -1.13
CA GLU A 78 12.96 -23.38 -2.26
C GLU A 78 13.20 -22.66 -3.61
N ASN A 79 13.17 -21.31 -3.62
CA ASN A 79 13.09 -20.51 -4.85
C ASN A 79 11.98 -21.01 -5.78
N ASP A 80 10.87 -21.49 -5.19
CA ASP A 80 9.74 -22.02 -5.93
C ASP A 80 8.68 -20.95 -6.13
N LEU A 81 8.43 -20.62 -7.40
CA LEU A 81 7.44 -19.64 -7.83
C LEU A 81 6.07 -20.28 -8.09
N THR A 82 5.96 -21.60 -8.06
CA THR A 82 4.77 -22.34 -8.51
C THR A 82 3.53 -21.97 -7.70
N SER A 83 3.63 -21.97 -6.37
CA SER A 83 2.49 -21.61 -5.50
C SER A 83 2.12 -20.14 -5.59
N ALA A 84 3.11 -19.25 -5.75
CA ALA A 84 2.86 -17.82 -5.93
C ALA A 84 2.14 -17.53 -7.25
N ILE A 85 2.59 -18.16 -8.34
CA ILE A 85 1.94 -18.06 -9.66
C ILE A 85 0.50 -18.59 -9.59
N LYS A 86 0.31 -19.78 -9.01
CA LYS A 86 -1.02 -20.37 -8.83
C LYS A 86 -1.94 -19.45 -8.04
N TRP A 87 -1.45 -18.88 -6.94
CA TRP A 87 -2.22 -17.93 -6.14
C TRP A 87 -2.60 -16.68 -6.95
N THR A 88 -1.69 -16.14 -7.78
CA THR A 88 -2.03 -14.99 -8.64
C THR A 88 -3.03 -15.33 -9.74
N GLU A 89 -3.00 -16.55 -10.29
CA GLU A 89 -3.98 -17.02 -11.28
C GLU A 89 -5.37 -17.14 -10.64
N GLU A 90 -5.46 -17.68 -9.42
CA GLU A 90 -6.71 -17.79 -8.65
C GLU A 90 -7.31 -16.41 -8.30
N HIS A 91 -6.45 -15.41 -8.08
CA HIS A 91 -6.85 -14.05 -7.69
C HIS A 91 -6.75 -13.03 -8.83
N HIS A 92 -6.64 -13.47 -10.09
CA HIS A 92 -6.34 -12.65 -11.26
C HIS A 92 -7.28 -11.45 -11.40
N GLU A 93 -8.60 -11.65 -11.26
CA GLU A 93 -9.57 -10.56 -11.41
C GLU A 93 -9.40 -9.47 -10.32
N GLY A 94 -9.08 -9.87 -9.10
CA GLY A 94 -8.82 -8.95 -7.99
C GLY A 94 -7.55 -8.13 -8.23
N LEU A 95 -6.47 -8.81 -8.60
CA LEU A 95 -5.18 -8.18 -8.89
C LEU A 95 -5.26 -7.22 -10.08
N ARG A 96 -6.03 -7.59 -11.11
CA ARG A 96 -6.28 -6.73 -12.27
C ARG A 96 -7.03 -5.44 -11.89
N LYS A 97 -8.02 -5.52 -11.00
CA LYS A 97 -8.73 -4.33 -10.48
C LYS A 97 -7.81 -3.42 -9.66
N LEU A 98 -6.85 -4.01 -8.95
CA LEU A 98 -5.81 -3.27 -8.22
C LEU A 98 -4.73 -2.68 -9.14
N GLY A 99 -4.70 -3.06 -10.42
CA GLY A 99 -3.66 -2.63 -11.36
C GLY A 99 -2.28 -3.23 -11.10
N SER A 100 -2.24 -4.31 -10.31
CA SER A 100 -1.02 -5.01 -9.88
C SER A 100 -0.14 -5.47 -11.05
N SER A 101 1.18 -5.45 -10.84
CA SER A 101 2.19 -6.05 -11.73
C SER A 101 2.68 -7.42 -11.27
N LEU A 102 2.20 -7.92 -10.14
CA LEU A 102 2.74 -9.11 -9.46
C LEU A 102 2.74 -10.34 -10.35
N GLU A 103 1.63 -10.61 -11.04
CA GLU A 103 1.48 -11.77 -11.92
C GLU A 103 2.54 -11.77 -13.03
N PHE A 104 2.74 -10.62 -13.69
CA PHE A 104 3.80 -10.46 -14.68
C PHE A 104 5.19 -10.62 -14.06
N ASN A 105 5.42 -10.03 -12.89
CA ASN A 105 6.71 -10.07 -12.21
C ASN A 105 7.09 -11.50 -11.77
N LEU A 106 6.11 -12.32 -11.38
CA LEU A 106 6.32 -13.75 -11.07
C LEU A 106 6.68 -14.55 -12.32
N HIS A 107 5.96 -14.37 -13.42
CA HIS A 107 6.30 -14.99 -14.69
C HIS A 107 7.67 -14.52 -15.22
N ARG A 108 8.01 -13.24 -15.01
CA ARG A 108 9.35 -12.69 -15.31
C ARG A 108 10.42 -13.42 -14.50
N MET A 109 10.21 -13.59 -13.19
CA MET A 109 11.16 -14.30 -12.33
C MET A 109 11.33 -15.76 -12.79
N LYS A 110 10.24 -16.43 -13.17
CA LYS A 110 10.29 -17.81 -13.66
C LYS A 110 11.06 -17.93 -14.97
N PHE A 111 10.86 -16.99 -15.88
CA PHE A 111 11.62 -16.91 -17.12
C PHE A 111 13.12 -16.72 -16.86
N ILE A 112 13.49 -15.84 -15.93
CA ILE A 112 14.90 -15.62 -15.54
C ILE A 112 15.48 -16.88 -14.88
N GLN A 113 14.71 -17.59 -14.04
CA GLN A 113 15.13 -18.86 -13.44
C GLN A 113 15.48 -19.91 -14.50
N LEU A 114 14.69 -20.01 -15.58
CA LEU A 114 14.96 -20.90 -16.71
C LEU A 114 16.23 -20.51 -17.47
N LEU A 115 16.46 -19.20 -17.68
CA LEU A 115 17.69 -18.71 -18.29
C LEU A 115 18.92 -19.01 -17.43
N LEU A 116 18.85 -18.79 -16.11
CA LEU A 116 19.93 -19.12 -15.18
C LEU A 116 20.23 -20.62 -15.13
N ALA A 117 19.23 -21.47 -15.38
CA ALA A 117 19.39 -22.91 -15.50
C ALA A 117 20.01 -23.35 -16.85
N GLY A 118 20.30 -22.42 -17.77
CA GLY A 118 20.85 -22.73 -19.09
C GLY A 118 19.81 -23.19 -20.12
N ASP A 119 18.52 -23.14 -19.79
CA ASP A 119 17.44 -23.58 -20.68
C ASP A 119 16.80 -22.41 -21.46
N ALA A 120 17.51 -21.94 -22.48
CA ALA A 120 17.03 -20.84 -23.34
C ALA A 120 15.72 -21.19 -24.06
N LEU A 121 15.59 -22.44 -24.54
CA LEU A 121 14.42 -22.88 -25.30
C LEU A 121 13.19 -23.01 -24.39
N GLY A 122 13.36 -23.58 -23.19
CA GLY A 122 12.31 -23.63 -22.18
C GLY A 122 11.86 -22.24 -21.74
N ALA A 123 12.80 -21.31 -21.50
CA ALA A 123 12.48 -19.92 -21.19
C ALA A 123 11.65 -19.26 -22.31
N ILE A 124 12.09 -19.37 -23.57
CA ILE A 124 11.37 -18.80 -24.72
C ILE A 124 9.97 -19.42 -24.86
N ASN A 125 9.84 -20.74 -24.69
CA ASN A 125 8.55 -21.41 -24.75
C ASN A 125 7.62 -20.94 -23.63
N TYR A 126 8.13 -20.82 -22.41
CA TYR A 126 7.41 -20.27 -21.26
C TYR A 126 6.95 -18.82 -21.49
N GLY A 127 7.83 -17.98 -22.04
CA GLY A 127 7.48 -16.61 -22.38
C GLY A 127 6.37 -16.54 -23.44
N ARG A 128 6.38 -17.43 -24.44
CA ARG A 128 5.31 -17.51 -25.45
C ARG A 128 3.96 -17.90 -24.85
N THR A 129 3.94 -18.80 -23.87
CA THR A 129 2.70 -19.24 -23.24
C THR A 129 2.14 -18.23 -22.25
N HIS A 130 2.98 -17.54 -21.46
CA HIS A 130 2.49 -16.68 -20.37
C HIS A 130 2.54 -15.17 -20.67
N PHE A 131 3.44 -14.67 -21.52
CA PHE A 131 3.59 -13.20 -21.70
C PHE A 131 2.54 -12.54 -22.60
N HIS A 132 1.75 -13.33 -23.34
CA HIS A 132 0.82 -12.80 -24.33
C HIS A 132 -0.27 -11.88 -23.73
N HIS A 133 -0.71 -12.16 -22.50
CA HIS A 133 -1.70 -11.32 -21.79
C HIS A 133 -1.15 -9.98 -21.31
N PHE A 134 0.18 -9.83 -21.23
CA PHE A 134 0.84 -8.64 -20.68
C PHE A 134 1.38 -7.69 -21.77
N GLY A 135 1.14 -8.01 -23.04
CA GLY A 135 1.73 -7.32 -24.18
C GLY A 135 1.49 -5.81 -24.21
N GLU A 136 0.28 -5.34 -23.91
CA GLU A 136 -0.05 -3.90 -24.02
C GLU A 136 0.74 -3.04 -23.01
N LYS A 137 0.86 -3.51 -21.76
CA LYS A 137 1.50 -2.76 -20.66
C LYS A 137 3.01 -3.00 -20.59
N ASN A 138 3.46 -4.23 -20.83
CA ASN A 138 4.81 -4.70 -20.52
C ASN A 138 5.66 -5.03 -21.75
N TYR A 139 5.27 -4.61 -22.96
CA TYR A 139 6.01 -4.90 -24.20
C TYR A 139 7.52 -4.59 -24.14
N PRO A 140 7.96 -3.43 -23.61
CA PRO A 140 9.39 -3.12 -23.54
C PRO A 140 10.18 -4.14 -22.72
N GLU A 141 9.61 -4.57 -21.59
CA GLU A 141 10.23 -5.53 -20.69
C GLU A 141 10.20 -6.95 -21.27
N ILE A 142 9.10 -7.36 -21.91
CA ILE A 142 9.03 -8.64 -22.63
C ILE A 142 10.12 -8.71 -23.72
N LYS A 143 10.29 -7.63 -24.48
CA LYS A 143 11.35 -7.56 -25.51
C LYS A 143 12.74 -7.69 -24.89
N ARG A 144 12.97 -7.04 -23.75
CA ARG A 144 14.22 -7.12 -22.99
C ARG A 144 14.51 -8.55 -22.52
N LEU A 145 13.52 -9.24 -21.97
CA LEU A 145 13.63 -10.65 -21.53
C LEU A 145 13.95 -11.57 -22.71
N MET A 146 13.24 -11.39 -23.83
CA MET A 146 13.50 -12.17 -25.06
C MET A 146 14.89 -11.91 -25.64
N THR A 147 15.43 -10.69 -25.51
CA THR A 147 16.82 -10.41 -25.93
C THR A 147 17.87 -10.94 -24.94
N ALA A 148 17.53 -11.05 -23.65
CA ALA A 148 18.42 -11.60 -22.63
C ALA A 148 18.72 -13.09 -22.86
N SER A 149 17.81 -13.83 -23.50
CA SER A 149 18.04 -15.25 -23.83
C SER A 149 19.22 -15.48 -24.78
N LEU A 150 19.66 -14.45 -25.53
CA LEU A 150 20.85 -14.49 -26.38
C LEU A 150 22.15 -14.49 -25.57
N TYR A 151 22.10 -14.00 -24.32
CA TYR A 151 23.25 -13.85 -23.43
C TYR A 151 23.28 -14.93 -22.34
N ILE A 152 22.63 -16.08 -22.56
CA ILE A 152 22.43 -17.11 -21.53
C ILE A 152 23.73 -17.57 -20.85
N ASN A 153 24.81 -17.69 -21.61
CA ASN A 153 26.11 -18.15 -21.08
C ASN A 153 26.78 -17.13 -20.15
N ASP A 154 26.44 -15.85 -20.28
CA ASP A 154 27.09 -14.72 -19.61
C ASP A 154 26.06 -13.74 -19.01
N ILE A 155 24.85 -14.20 -18.69
CA ILE A 155 23.73 -13.30 -18.36
C ILE A 155 24.05 -12.43 -17.14
N SER A 156 24.73 -13.00 -16.15
CA SER A 156 25.16 -12.35 -14.91
C SER A 156 26.29 -11.33 -15.08
N THR A 157 27.06 -11.40 -16.18
CA THR A 157 28.15 -10.45 -16.50
C THR A 157 27.79 -9.52 -17.66
N SER A 158 26.66 -9.77 -18.32
CA SER A 158 26.15 -9.00 -19.45
C SER A 158 25.48 -7.69 -19.03
N ARG A 159 24.99 -6.94 -20.03
CA ARG A 159 24.09 -5.79 -19.83
C ARG A 159 22.75 -6.12 -19.16
N TYR A 160 22.46 -7.39 -18.90
CA TYR A 160 21.26 -7.89 -18.23
C TYR A 160 21.53 -8.42 -16.83
N ALA A 161 22.72 -8.16 -16.27
CA ALA A 161 23.11 -8.62 -14.93
C ALA A 161 22.11 -8.22 -13.82
N ASP A 162 21.42 -7.09 -14.00
CA ASP A 162 20.41 -6.60 -13.06
C ASP A 162 19.15 -7.50 -13.01
N LEU A 163 18.83 -8.21 -14.11
CA LEU A 163 17.76 -9.22 -14.11
C LEU A 163 18.09 -10.38 -13.15
N CYS A 164 19.37 -10.63 -12.89
CA CYS A 164 19.84 -11.68 -12.00
C CYS A 164 20.09 -11.20 -10.57
N SER A 165 19.73 -9.94 -10.24
CA SER A 165 19.95 -9.38 -8.92
C SER A 165 19.21 -10.17 -7.83
N PRO A 166 19.86 -10.51 -6.70
CA PRO A 166 19.19 -11.08 -5.55
C PRO A 166 18.08 -10.18 -4.98
N SER A 167 18.15 -8.86 -5.20
CA SER A 167 17.11 -7.91 -4.75
C SER A 167 15.74 -8.21 -5.37
N ASN A 168 15.70 -8.82 -6.55
CA ASN A 168 14.47 -9.19 -7.23
C ASN A 168 13.61 -10.14 -6.37
N TRP A 169 14.24 -11.02 -5.59
CA TRP A 169 13.53 -11.91 -4.66
C TRP A 169 12.96 -11.18 -3.45
N SER A 170 13.66 -10.19 -2.91
CA SER A 170 13.09 -9.34 -1.84
C SER A 170 11.94 -8.48 -2.34
N GLU A 171 12.08 -7.89 -3.53
CA GLU A 171 11.08 -7.03 -4.14
C GLU A 171 9.79 -7.81 -4.45
N ILE A 172 9.90 -9.02 -5.01
CA ILE A 172 8.72 -9.82 -5.33
C ILE A 172 7.98 -10.32 -4.09
N LYS A 173 8.70 -10.60 -3.00
CA LYS A 173 8.09 -10.94 -1.71
C LYS A 173 7.31 -9.77 -1.13
N GLN A 174 7.89 -8.57 -1.17
CA GLN A 174 7.23 -7.35 -0.71
C GLN A 174 6.00 -7.02 -1.56
N GLU A 175 6.11 -7.14 -2.88
CA GLU A 175 4.99 -6.97 -3.81
C GLU A 175 3.88 -7.99 -3.54
N PHE A 176 4.23 -9.27 -3.34
CA PHE A 176 3.26 -10.31 -3.01
C PHE A 176 2.51 -10.01 -1.71
N GLN A 177 3.23 -9.66 -0.63
CA GLN A 177 2.62 -9.34 0.66
C GLN A 177 1.71 -8.11 0.60
N ARG A 178 2.14 -7.06 -0.13
CA ARG A 178 1.35 -5.84 -0.33
C ARG A 178 0.05 -6.13 -1.07
N ASP A 179 0.13 -6.86 -2.18
CA ASP A 179 -1.01 -7.13 -3.04
C ASP A 179 -1.98 -8.12 -2.36
N PHE A 180 -1.44 -9.11 -1.64
CA PHE A 180 -2.21 -9.98 -0.75
C PHE A 180 -3.03 -9.18 0.27
N CYS A 181 -2.38 -8.28 1.03
CA CYS A 181 -3.09 -7.44 2.01
C CYS A 181 -4.15 -6.55 1.33
N SER A 182 -3.82 -6.02 0.15
CA SER A 182 -4.73 -5.16 -0.62
C SER A 182 -5.98 -5.90 -1.09
N LEU A 183 -5.86 -7.18 -1.48
CA LEU A 183 -7.01 -8.03 -1.82
C LEU A 183 -7.92 -8.29 -0.61
N LEU A 184 -7.33 -8.46 0.58
CA LEU A 184 -8.07 -8.53 1.84
C LEU A 184 -8.62 -7.16 2.30
N LYS A 185 -8.43 -6.10 1.51
CA LYS A 185 -8.78 -4.70 1.85
C LYS A 185 -8.13 -4.21 3.14
N MET A 186 -6.93 -4.70 3.42
CA MET A 186 -6.12 -4.27 4.54
C MET A 186 -4.94 -3.42 4.02
N SER A 187 -4.44 -2.52 4.86
CA SER A 187 -3.16 -1.85 4.61
C SER A 187 -2.03 -2.87 4.46
N SER A 188 -0.93 -2.54 3.78
CA SER A 188 0.26 -3.40 3.68
C SER A 188 1.06 -3.45 5.00
N GLU A 189 1.12 -2.33 5.69
CA GLU A 189 1.69 -2.21 7.03
C GLU A 189 0.62 -2.38 8.11
N SER A 190 1.01 -2.88 9.28
CA SER A 190 0.08 -2.96 10.41
C SER A 190 -0.29 -1.55 10.90
N PRO A 191 -1.59 -1.19 11.00
CA PRO A 191 -1.99 0.11 11.53
C PRO A 191 -1.44 0.38 12.94
N LEU A 192 -1.32 -0.67 13.76
CA LEU A 192 -0.71 -0.57 15.09
C LEU A 192 0.78 -0.23 14.99
N TYR A 193 1.51 -0.91 14.10
CA TYR A 193 2.94 -0.65 13.89
C TYR A 193 3.15 0.78 13.38
N THR A 194 2.42 1.20 12.35
CA THR A 194 2.47 2.55 11.81
C THR A 194 2.17 3.60 12.88
N SER A 195 1.12 3.39 13.70
CA SER A 195 0.75 4.32 14.77
C SER A 195 1.86 4.47 15.82
N VAL A 196 2.46 3.35 16.24
CA VAL A 196 3.59 3.37 17.19
C VAL A 196 4.84 3.99 16.56
N TYR A 197 5.10 3.70 15.29
CA TYR A 197 6.25 4.24 14.56
C TYR A 197 6.15 5.76 14.40
N VAL A 198 5.02 6.26 13.91
CA VAL A 198 4.75 7.70 13.78
C VAL A 198 4.76 8.36 15.16
N GLY A 199 4.14 7.73 16.16
CA GLY A 199 4.14 8.23 17.54
C GLY A 199 5.52 8.34 18.15
N THR A 200 6.40 7.35 17.96
CA THR A 200 7.78 7.38 18.47
C THR A 200 8.65 8.41 17.75
N THR A 201 8.42 8.63 16.45
CA THR A 201 9.06 9.68 15.65
C THR A 201 8.63 11.08 16.11
N ALA A 202 7.34 11.23 16.41
CA ALA A 202 6.73 12.47 16.90
C ALA A 202 7.14 12.85 18.33
N LEU A 203 7.36 11.83 19.18
CA LEU A 203 7.52 11.99 20.62
C LEU A 203 8.56 13.04 21.04
N PRO A 204 9.80 13.07 20.51
CA PRO A 204 10.82 14.03 20.95
C PRO A 204 10.44 15.48 20.64
N VAL A 205 9.75 15.71 19.51
CA VAL A 205 9.28 17.02 19.08
C VAL A 205 8.16 17.50 20.00
N ILE A 206 7.19 16.62 20.28
CA ILE A 206 6.08 16.89 21.18
C ILE A 206 6.60 17.20 22.60
N MET A 207 7.53 16.40 23.13
CA MET A 207 8.11 16.63 24.46
C MET A 207 8.82 17.98 24.58
N LYS A 208 9.60 18.36 23.55
CA LYS A 208 10.28 19.67 23.51
C LYS A 208 9.26 20.80 23.51
N LEU A 209 8.18 20.65 22.76
CA LEU A 209 7.10 21.64 22.69
C LEU A 209 6.42 21.83 24.06
N PHE A 210 6.00 20.75 24.71
CA PHE A 210 5.35 20.83 26.02
C PHE A 210 6.25 21.51 27.06
N THR A 211 7.55 21.24 27.03
CA THR A 211 8.54 21.91 27.89
C THR A 211 8.56 23.43 27.65
N ILE A 212 8.54 23.87 26.39
CA ILE A 212 8.52 25.30 26.03
C ILE A 212 7.19 25.94 26.43
N MET A 213 6.06 25.29 26.17
CA MET A 213 4.73 25.82 26.50
C MET A 213 4.55 26.00 28.00
N ALA A 214 4.97 25.01 28.80
CA ALA A 214 4.97 25.10 30.26
C ALA A 214 5.82 26.28 30.75
N SER A 215 7.00 26.51 30.15
CA SER A 215 7.87 27.66 30.51
C SER A 215 7.25 29.01 30.16
N LYS A 216 6.45 29.08 29.10
CA LYS A 216 5.84 30.32 28.59
C LYS A 216 4.43 30.59 29.12
N ARG A 217 3.86 29.70 29.94
CA ARG A 217 2.46 29.74 30.38
C ARG A 217 1.47 29.94 29.22
N ALA A 218 1.78 29.33 28.08
CA ALA A 218 0.91 29.33 26.91
C ALA A 218 0.02 28.09 26.96
N GLU A 219 -1.29 28.27 26.86
CA GLU A 219 -2.24 27.16 26.71
C GLU A 219 -2.45 26.86 25.22
N TRP A 220 -2.46 25.58 24.86
CA TRP A 220 -2.77 25.14 23.50
C TRP A 220 -4.28 25.12 23.33
N SER A 221 -4.81 25.93 22.41
CA SER A 221 -6.25 26.16 22.25
C SER A 221 -6.89 25.48 21.05
N ALA A 222 -6.10 24.85 20.16
CA ALA A 222 -6.64 24.10 19.02
C ALA A 222 -6.84 22.64 19.43
N GLN A 223 -8.09 22.28 19.71
CA GLN A 223 -8.48 20.87 19.84
C GLN A 223 -8.20 20.19 18.50
N ASP A 224 -7.52 19.05 18.53
CA ASP A 224 -7.22 18.16 17.39
C ASP A 224 -6.07 18.54 16.42
N GLU A 225 -5.30 19.60 16.70
CA GLU A 225 -4.11 19.95 15.90
C GLU A 225 -2.81 19.91 16.70
N LEU A 226 -1.71 19.54 16.02
CA LEU A 226 -0.36 19.68 16.58
C LEU A 226 0.17 21.09 16.26
N PRO A 227 0.81 21.78 17.22
CA PRO A 227 1.34 23.14 17.00
C PRO A 227 2.53 23.22 16.05
N VAL A 228 3.09 22.07 15.69
CA VAL A 228 4.28 21.96 14.85
C VAL A 228 4.09 20.82 13.88
N GLU A 229 4.61 21.01 12.67
CA GLU A 229 4.71 19.94 11.70
C GLU A 229 5.73 18.91 12.17
N ILE A 230 5.35 17.64 12.08
CA ILE A 230 6.23 16.52 12.33
C ILE A 230 6.75 16.06 10.97
N PRO A 231 8.06 16.09 10.73
CA PRO A 231 8.62 15.65 9.46
C PRO A 231 8.43 14.13 9.37
N LEU A 232 7.37 13.70 8.68
CA LEU A 232 7.12 12.31 8.34
C LEU A 232 7.62 12.03 6.93
N ASP A 233 8.15 10.83 6.73
CA ASP A 233 8.52 10.30 5.42
C ASP A 233 7.29 10.28 4.49
N GLU A 234 7.52 10.44 3.19
CA GLU A 234 6.43 10.54 2.20
C GLU A 234 5.52 9.31 2.21
N GLU A 235 6.07 8.14 2.50
CA GLU A 235 5.36 6.86 2.60
C GLU A 235 4.34 6.81 3.76
N LEU A 236 4.52 7.67 4.77
CA LEU A 236 3.64 7.76 5.95
C LEU A 236 2.63 8.90 5.84
N ARG A 237 2.65 9.64 4.73
CA ARG A 237 1.67 10.69 4.43
C ARG A 237 0.47 10.04 3.76
N TYR A 238 -0.40 9.46 4.58
CA TYR A 238 -1.72 9.00 4.14
C TYR A 238 -2.56 10.24 3.83
N HIS A 239 -2.66 10.60 2.55
CA HIS A 239 -3.41 11.78 2.11
C HIS A 239 -4.91 11.47 2.11
N SER A 240 -5.53 11.32 3.28
CA SER A 240 -6.98 11.06 3.38
C SER A 240 -7.84 12.28 3.00
N VAL A 241 -7.21 13.40 2.66
CA VAL A 241 -7.86 14.70 2.52
C VAL A 241 -7.32 15.40 1.27
N PHE A 242 -8.22 15.61 0.31
CA PHE A 242 -7.97 16.49 -0.83
C PHE A 242 -8.65 17.83 -0.58
N ALA A 243 -7.88 18.93 -0.59
CA ALA A 243 -8.44 20.27 -0.59
C ALA A 243 -8.51 20.79 -2.03
N CYS A 244 -9.70 21.18 -2.49
CA CYS A 244 -9.89 21.68 -3.84
C CYS A 244 -9.08 22.96 -4.05
N PRO A 245 -8.18 23.01 -5.04
CA PRO A 245 -7.40 24.22 -5.27
C PRO A 245 -8.24 25.42 -5.78
N VAL A 246 -9.48 25.16 -6.24
CA VAL A 246 -10.39 26.19 -6.77
C VAL A 246 -11.38 26.68 -5.70
N SER A 247 -12.08 25.77 -5.01
CA SER A 247 -13.02 26.18 -3.95
C SER A 247 -12.35 26.40 -2.60
N LYS A 248 -11.13 25.88 -2.41
CA LYS A 248 -10.42 25.83 -1.11
C LYS A 248 -11.18 25.05 -0.03
N GLU A 249 -12.10 24.18 -0.45
CA GLU A 249 -12.87 23.30 0.42
C GLU A 249 -12.30 21.89 0.34
N GLN A 250 -12.38 21.16 1.45
CA GLN A 250 -12.06 19.75 1.51
C GLN A 250 -13.08 18.92 0.71
N ALA A 251 -12.60 17.94 -0.07
CA ALA A 251 -13.44 16.98 -0.76
C ALA A 251 -14.18 16.08 0.23
N THR A 252 -15.37 15.67 -0.18
CA THR A 252 -16.26 14.75 0.55
C THR A 252 -16.74 13.65 -0.39
N ASP A 253 -17.42 12.62 0.13
CA ASP A 253 -18.02 11.56 -0.69
C ASP A 253 -19.05 12.12 -1.69
N GLU A 254 -19.77 13.18 -1.32
CA GLU A 254 -20.73 13.87 -2.19
C GLU A 254 -20.05 14.83 -3.19
N ASN A 255 -18.92 15.43 -2.79
CA ASN A 255 -18.13 16.35 -3.60
C ASN A 255 -16.69 15.82 -3.80
N PRO A 256 -16.52 14.69 -4.52
CA PRO A 256 -15.24 14.01 -4.60
C PRO A 256 -14.24 14.75 -5.49
N PRO A 257 -12.93 14.44 -5.36
CA PRO A 257 -11.91 14.93 -6.26
C PRO A 257 -12.07 14.30 -7.65
N MET A 258 -12.05 15.14 -8.69
CA MET A 258 -12.17 14.75 -10.10
C MET A 258 -10.90 15.16 -10.85
N MET A 259 -10.22 14.19 -11.46
CA MET A 259 -9.02 14.38 -12.28
C MET A 259 -9.41 14.59 -13.74
N MET A 260 -8.97 15.70 -14.32
CA MET A 260 -9.07 15.96 -15.76
C MET A 260 -8.02 15.15 -16.55
N PRO A 261 -8.18 14.96 -17.88
CA PRO A 261 -7.17 14.31 -18.72
C PRO A 261 -5.77 14.92 -18.66
N CYS A 262 -5.64 16.18 -18.24
CA CYS A 262 -4.35 16.85 -18.04
C CYS A 262 -3.66 16.49 -16.71
N GLY A 263 -4.26 15.65 -15.86
CA GLY A 263 -3.73 15.22 -14.57
C GLY A 263 -4.04 16.13 -13.38
N HIS A 264 -4.59 17.33 -13.60
CA HIS A 264 -5.00 18.22 -12.52
C HIS A 264 -6.33 17.76 -11.90
N VAL A 265 -6.42 17.87 -10.57
CA VAL A 265 -7.58 17.43 -9.78
C VAL A 265 -8.30 18.64 -9.18
N ILE A 266 -9.63 18.66 -9.25
CA ILE A 266 -10.51 19.62 -8.57
C ILE A 266 -11.80 18.92 -8.10
N CYS A 267 -12.53 19.47 -7.13
CA CYS A 267 -13.78 18.84 -6.68
C CYS A 267 -14.88 18.86 -7.76
N LYS A 268 -15.77 17.86 -7.70
CA LYS A 268 -16.88 17.64 -8.64
C LYS A 268 -17.78 18.87 -8.82
N GLU A 269 -18.11 19.57 -7.75
CA GLU A 269 -18.90 20.81 -7.83
C GLU A 269 -18.16 21.93 -8.56
N SER A 270 -16.87 22.10 -8.27
CA SER A 270 -16.02 23.08 -8.95
C SER A 270 -15.90 22.77 -10.45
N LEU A 271 -15.75 21.49 -10.81
CA LEU A 271 -15.76 21.01 -12.19
C LEU A 271 -17.09 21.32 -12.89
N THR A 272 -18.21 21.04 -12.22
CA THR A 272 -19.57 21.27 -12.75
C THR A 272 -19.82 22.76 -12.96
N ARG A 273 -19.39 23.61 -12.04
CA ARG A 273 -19.49 25.07 -12.13
C ARG A 273 -18.65 25.63 -13.28
N LEU A 274 -17.43 25.13 -13.48
CA LEU A 274 -16.57 25.53 -14.61
C LEU A 274 -17.19 25.18 -15.96
N SER A 275 -17.82 24.00 -16.07
CA SER A 275 -18.51 23.58 -17.29
C SER A 275 -19.73 24.44 -17.61
N ARG A 276 -20.56 24.77 -16.59
CA ARG A 276 -21.75 25.63 -16.77
C ARG A 276 -21.41 27.05 -17.22
N ASN A 277 -20.25 27.57 -16.81
CA ASN A 277 -19.80 28.92 -17.18
C ASN A 277 -19.20 29.00 -18.59
N SER A 278 -18.97 27.87 -19.25
CA SER A 278 -18.44 27.85 -20.61
C SER A 278 -19.55 27.94 -21.65
N ARG A 279 -19.50 28.98 -22.49
CA ARG A 279 -20.48 29.24 -23.56
C ARG A 279 -20.36 28.25 -24.74
N ALA A 280 -19.30 27.45 -24.79
CA ALA A 280 -19.01 26.54 -25.89
C ALA A 280 -19.11 25.08 -25.41
N ALA A 281 -20.12 24.36 -25.90
CA ALA A 281 -20.21 22.91 -25.96
C ALA A 281 -19.63 22.13 -24.76
N ALA A 282 -20.12 22.36 -23.54
CA ALA A 282 -19.80 21.56 -22.34
C ALA A 282 -18.30 21.33 -22.04
N ARG A 283 -17.41 22.14 -22.62
CA ARG A 283 -15.96 22.06 -22.46
C ARG A 283 -15.48 23.25 -21.65
N PHE A 284 -14.60 23.02 -20.69
CA PHE A 284 -14.02 24.05 -19.84
C PHE A 284 -12.48 23.96 -19.88
N LYS A 285 -11.83 25.08 -19.58
CA LYS A 285 -10.37 25.15 -19.44
C LYS A 285 -9.97 24.74 -18.03
N CYS A 286 -8.88 23.98 -17.93
CA CYS A 286 -8.26 23.69 -16.65
C CYS A 286 -7.79 25.01 -16.00
N PRO A 287 -8.02 25.25 -14.70
CA PRO A 287 -7.51 26.43 -14.01
C PRO A 287 -5.97 26.51 -13.95
N TYR A 288 -5.29 25.37 -14.10
CA TYR A 288 -3.84 25.21 -13.93
C TYR A 288 -3.07 25.06 -15.25
N CYS A 289 -3.75 24.81 -16.37
CA CYS A 289 -3.09 24.62 -17.65
C CYS A 289 -4.02 24.99 -18.82
N PRO A 290 -3.49 25.21 -20.04
CA PRO A 290 -4.31 25.61 -21.18
C PRO A 290 -5.19 24.49 -21.75
N SER A 291 -5.15 23.28 -21.19
CA SER A 291 -5.91 22.12 -21.67
C SER A 291 -7.41 22.29 -21.46
N GLU A 292 -8.19 21.92 -22.48
CA GLU A 292 -9.65 21.94 -22.46
C GLU A 292 -10.22 20.54 -22.30
N SER A 293 -11.07 20.37 -21.29
CA SER A 293 -11.68 19.08 -20.93
C SER A 293 -13.21 19.20 -20.85
N SER A 294 -13.93 18.09 -20.98
CA SER A 294 -15.35 17.99 -20.61
C SER A 294 -15.53 17.26 -19.27
N ILE A 295 -16.73 17.36 -18.68
CA ILE A 295 -17.03 16.68 -17.41
C ILE A 295 -16.91 15.16 -17.58
N ASP A 296 -17.38 14.62 -18.70
CA ASP A 296 -17.40 13.16 -18.96
C ASP A 296 -16.00 12.55 -19.08
N GLN A 297 -14.98 13.39 -19.33
CA GLN A 297 -13.59 12.97 -19.40
C GLN A 297 -12.89 12.98 -18.04
N ALA A 298 -13.53 13.55 -17.01
CA ALA A 298 -12.95 13.61 -15.68
C ALA A 298 -13.22 12.30 -14.93
N VAL A 299 -12.18 11.74 -14.33
CA VAL A 299 -12.24 10.50 -13.56
C VAL A 299 -12.17 10.83 -12.08
N GLN A 300 -13.03 10.22 -11.27
CA GLN A 300 -12.98 10.38 -9.82
C GLN A 300 -11.68 9.78 -9.27
N VAL A 301 -11.00 10.54 -8.42
CA VAL A 301 -9.81 10.09 -7.69
C VAL A 301 -10.25 9.57 -6.34
N TYR A 302 -9.69 8.44 -5.94
CA TYR A 302 -9.80 7.89 -4.59
C TYR A 302 -8.42 8.03 -3.96
N PHE A 303 -8.37 8.58 -2.75
CA PHE A 303 -7.14 8.74 -1.96
C PHE A 303 -7.17 7.80 -0.76
#